data_AF-A0A1L7UNE6-F1
#
_entry.id   AF-A0A1L7UNE6-F1
#
_cell.length_a   1.000
_cell.length_b   1.000
_cell.length_c   1.000
_cell.angle_alpha   90.00
_cell.angle_beta   90.00
_cell.angle_gamma   90.00
#
_symmetry.space_group_name_H-M   'P 1'
#
loop_
_entity.id
_entity.type
_entity.pdbx_description
1 polymer ?
#
loop_
_entity_poly.entity_id
_entity_poly.type
_entity_poly.pdbx_seq_one_letter_code
_entity_poly.pdbx_strand_id
1 'polypeptide(L)'
;MIPVKRADADAVAPVLVPVLPGSPWKYYVKGLFVKHWCLIAIAIRKRSGKDDRIDRDMYMIRSPPSLKAEKLQIIRQIRHLNVVDNIEIFSEDDGNCYIVSQMMETSLLHIRRAPDYPSESQLSCILFQV
;
A
#
# COMPACT_ATOMS: atom_id res chain seq x y z
N MET A 1 39.69 -0.51 17.70
CA MET A 1 38.82 -1.48 17.01
C MET A 1 38.11 -0.71 15.90
N ILE A 2 38.50 -0.94 14.65
CA ILE A 2 37.96 -0.22 13.49
C ILE A 2 36.68 -0.96 13.06
N PRO A 3 35.52 -0.30 12.89
CA PRO A 3 34.35 -0.99 12.38
C PRO A 3 34.55 -1.20 10.88
N VAL A 4 34.62 -2.48 10.50
CA VAL A 4 34.59 -2.92 9.11
C VAL A 4 33.24 -2.52 8.52
N LYS A 5 33.27 -1.62 7.53
CA LYS A 5 32.13 -1.40 6.62
C LYS A 5 31.74 -2.76 6.05
N ARG A 6 30.60 -3.28 6.48
CA ARG A 6 29.91 -4.34 5.73
C ARG A 6 29.56 -3.72 4.38
N ALA A 7 30.27 -4.15 3.34
CA ALA A 7 29.86 -3.85 1.98
C ALA A 7 28.45 -4.43 1.81
N ASP A 8 27.53 -3.62 1.31
CA ASP A 8 26.19 -4.00 0.90
C ASP A 8 26.29 -5.07 -0.20
N ALA A 9 26.42 -6.32 0.22
CA ALA A 9 26.29 -7.49 -0.63
C ALA A 9 24.80 -7.83 -0.71
N ASP A 10 24.06 -7.01 -1.46
CA ASP A 10 22.80 -7.38 -2.14
C ASP A 10 22.26 -6.15 -2.89
N ALA A 11 22.98 -5.72 -3.93
CA ALA A 11 22.40 -4.86 -4.96
C ALA A 11 21.47 -5.72 -5.85
N VAL A 12 20.41 -6.26 -5.25
CA VAL A 12 19.26 -6.80 -5.98
C VAL A 12 18.64 -5.59 -6.69
N ALA A 13 18.57 -5.62 -8.02
CA ALA A 13 17.94 -4.56 -8.79
C ALA A 13 16.57 -4.22 -8.17
N PRO A 14 16.22 -2.92 -8.01
CA PRO A 14 15.00 -2.55 -7.32
C PRO A 14 13.80 -3.19 -8.01
N VAL A 15 13.15 -4.13 -7.31
CA VAL A 15 11.98 -4.84 -7.83
C VAL A 15 10.85 -3.84 -7.91
N LEU A 16 10.57 -3.34 -9.12
CA LEU A 16 9.48 -2.42 -9.37
C LEU A 16 8.14 -3.10 -9.10
N VAL A 17 7.20 -2.36 -8.53
CA VAL A 17 5.81 -2.80 -8.42
C VAL A 17 5.25 -3.06 -9.84
N PRO A 18 4.63 -4.21 -10.10
CA PRO A 18 4.09 -4.53 -11.42
C PRO A 18 2.91 -3.64 -11.78
N VAL A 19 2.75 -3.37 -13.08
CA VAL A 19 1.58 -2.70 -13.65
C VAL A 19 0.86 -3.70 -14.54
N LEU A 20 -0.39 -3.99 -14.21
CA LEU A 20 -1.26 -4.94 -14.89
C LEU A 20 -2.34 -4.18 -15.68
N PRO A 21 -2.72 -4.65 -16.87
CA PRO A 21 -3.81 -4.05 -17.62
C PRO A 21 -5.17 -4.42 -17.02
N GLY A 22 -6.14 -3.50 -17.12
CA GLY A 22 -7.53 -3.71 -16.77
C GLY A 22 -7.87 -3.38 -15.31
N SER A 23 -8.93 -4.00 -14.80
CA SER A 23 -9.53 -3.65 -13.51
C SER A 23 -9.13 -4.63 -12.39
N PRO A 24 -8.81 -4.15 -11.17
CA PRO A 24 -8.48 -5.04 -10.04
C PRO A 24 -9.66 -5.95 -9.65
N TRP A 25 -10.90 -5.57 -9.96
CA TRP A 25 -12.10 -6.31 -9.54
C TRP A 25 -12.25 -7.70 -10.15
N LYS A 26 -11.45 -8.03 -11.17
CA LYS A 26 -11.32 -9.41 -11.66
C LYS A 26 -10.65 -10.30 -10.60
N TYR A 27 -9.68 -9.76 -9.86
CA TYR A 27 -8.81 -10.47 -8.92
C TYR A 27 -9.17 -10.25 -7.45
N TYR A 28 -9.93 -9.21 -7.13
CA TYR A 28 -10.29 -8.85 -5.76
C TYR A 28 -11.81 -8.75 -5.56
N VAL A 29 -12.27 -9.12 -4.37
CA VAL A 29 -13.65 -8.92 -3.91
C VAL A 29 -13.72 -7.65 -3.08
N LYS A 30 -14.67 -6.76 -3.40
CA LYS A 30 -14.91 -5.52 -2.66
C LYS A 30 -15.52 -5.84 -1.28
N GLY A 31 -14.91 -5.34 -0.21
CA GLY A 31 -15.45 -5.40 1.15
C GLY A 31 -16.11 -4.07 1.55
N LEU A 32 -15.30 -3.04 1.80
CA LEU A 32 -15.75 -1.71 2.22
C LEU A 32 -15.35 -0.65 1.20
N PHE A 33 -16.21 0.35 0.99
CA PHE A 33 -16.03 1.36 -0.05
C PHE A 33 -16.24 2.77 0.51
N VAL A 34 -15.24 3.64 0.35
CA VAL A 34 -15.33 5.05 0.70
C VAL A 34 -14.89 5.87 -0.50
N LYS A 35 -15.78 6.74 -0.99
CA LYS A 35 -15.47 7.70 -2.05
C LYS A 35 -15.34 9.08 -1.44
N HIS A 36 -14.11 9.53 -1.23
CA HIS A 36 -13.85 10.89 -0.75
C HIS A 36 -12.61 11.46 -1.46
N TRP A 37 -12.83 12.27 -2.50
CA TRP A 37 -11.81 12.82 -3.43
C TRP A 37 -11.00 11.80 -4.23
N CYS A 38 -10.75 10.61 -3.68
CA CYS A 38 -10.28 9.40 -4.34
C CYS A 38 -11.19 8.22 -4.00
N LEU A 39 -11.08 7.15 -4.77
CA LEU A 39 -11.66 5.86 -4.41
C LEU A 39 -10.73 5.19 -3.40
N ILE A 40 -11.29 4.75 -2.27
CA ILE A 40 -10.62 3.85 -1.33
C ILE A 40 -11.54 2.65 -1.10
N ALA A 41 -11.00 1.46 -1.31
CA ALA A 41 -11.70 0.21 -1.03
C ALA A 41 -10.83 -0.74 -0.23
N ILE A 42 -11.44 -1.42 0.75
CA ILE A 42 -10.83 -2.59 1.40
C ILE A 42 -11.30 -3.81 0.63
N ALA A 43 -10.37 -4.66 0.22
CA ALA A 43 -10.64 -5.79 -0.64
C ALA A 43 -9.87 -7.04 -0.19
N ILE A 44 -10.41 -8.20 -0.54
CA ILE A 44 -9.78 -9.50 -0.31
C ILE A 44 -9.43 -10.10 -1.66
N ARG A 45 -8.24 -10.68 -1.79
CA ARG A 45 -7.81 -11.33 -3.03
C ARG A 45 -8.65 -12.60 -3.27
N LYS A 46 -9.19 -12.76 -4.48
CA LYS A 46 -9.85 -13.99 -4.89
C LYS A 46 -8.81 -15.09 -4.98
N ARG A 47 -9.04 -16.22 -4.31
CA ARG A 47 -8.21 -17.41 -4.49
C ARG A 47 -8.53 -18.10 -5.81
N SER A 48 -7.49 -18.59 -6.47
CA SER A 48 -7.62 -19.51 -7.60
C SER A 48 -7.28 -20.92 -7.10
N GLY A 49 -8.27 -21.68 -6.60
CA GLY A 49 -8.08 -23.07 -6.14
C GLY A 49 -9.05 -23.55 -5.06
N LYS A 50 -9.30 -24.86 -5.01
CA LYS A 50 -10.20 -25.60 -4.09
C LYS A 50 -9.64 -25.77 -2.66
N ASP A 51 -9.13 -24.71 -2.05
CA ASP A 51 -8.64 -24.78 -0.67
C ASP A 51 -9.26 -23.64 0.16
N ASP A 52 -10.25 -24.02 0.98
CA ASP A 52 -11.18 -23.16 1.73
C ASP A 52 -10.57 -22.43 2.94
N ARG A 53 -9.24 -22.41 3.06
CA ARG A 53 -8.58 -21.72 4.17
C ARG A 53 -8.34 -20.25 3.89
N ILE A 54 -9.37 -19.38 3.84
CA ILE A 54 -9.24 -17.93 3.59
C ILE A 54 -7.93 -17.35 4.19
N ASP A 55 -6.95 -17.03 3.36
CA ASP A 55 -5.90 -16.09 3.77
C ASP A 55 -6.61 -14.75 3.85
N ARG A 56 -6.79 -14.27 5.07
CA ARG A 56 -7.48 -13.00 5.36
C ARG A 56 -6.56 -11.81 5.09
N ASP A 57 -5.69 -11.90 4.09
CA ASP A 57 -4.89 -10.76 3.69
C ASP A 57 -5.84 -9.74 3.09
N MET A 58 -6.06 -8.66 3.84
CA MET A 58 -6.82 -7.51 3.41
C MET A 58 -5.90 -6.57 2.66
N TYR A 59 -6.42 -6.04 1.57
CA TYR A 59 -5.72 -5.12 0.69
C TYR A 59 -6.49 -3.81 0.64
N MET A 60 -5.75 -2.72 0.46
CA MET A 60 -6.33 -1.41 0.20
C MET A 60 -6.16 -1.09 -1.28
N ILE A 61 -7.26 -0.81 -1.96
CA ILE A 61 -7.27 -0.42 -3.37
C ILE A 61 -7.63 1.05 -3.45
N ARG A 62 -6.73 1.84 -4.03
CA ARG A 62 -6.88 3.29 -4.15
C ARG A 62 -6.89 3.71 -5.62
N SER A 63 -7.83 4.56 -6.03
CA SER A 63 -7.79 5.19 -7.35
C SER A 63 -7.57 6.69 -7.18
N PRO A 64 -6.33 7.18 -7.34
CA PRO A 64 -6.04 8.59 -7.34
C PRO A 64 -6.52 9.25 -8.65
N PRO A 65 -7.20 10.40 -8.59
CA PRO A 65 -7.59 11.12 -9.80
C PRO A 65 -6.33 11.60 -10.56
N SER A 66 -6.31 11.40 -11.88
CA SER A 66 -5.30 12.00 -12.79
C SER A 66 -3.83 11.69 -12.41
N LEU A 67 -3.51 10.43 -12.11
CA LEU A 67 -2.13 10.03 -11.81
C LEU A 67 -1.25 10.11 -13.06
N LYS A 68 -0.29 11.05 -13.07
CA LYS A 68 0.69 11.20 -14.15
C LYS A 68 1.71 10.05 -14.16
N ALA A 69 2.18 9.68 -15.35
CA ALA A 69 3.16 8.60 -15.55
C ALA A 69 4.45 8.76 -14.72
N GLU A 70 4.95 9.99 -14.57
CA GLU A 70 6.15 10.28 -13.75
C GLU A 70 5.92 9.93 -12.27
N LYS A 71 4.77 10.31 -11.72
CA LYS A 71 4.40 9.99 -10.34
C LYS A 71 4.18 8.49 -10.16
N LEU A 72 3.61 7.83 -11.17
CA LEU A 72 3.46 6.38 -11.17
C LEU A 72 4.82 5.68 -11.09
N GLN A 73 5.84 6.13 -11.82
CA GLN A 73 7.18 5.55 -11.74
C GLN A 73 7.79 5.67 -10.34
N ILE A 74 7.61 6.82 -9.68
CA ILE A 74 8.04 7.03 -8.30
C ILE A 74 7.33 6.04 -7.36
N ILE A 75 6.00 5.93 -7.45
CA ILE A 75 5.19 5.02 -6.62
C ILE A 75 5.64 3.57 -6.78
N ARG A 76 6.04 3.16 -7.98
CA ARG A 76 6.52 1.79 -8.25
C ARG A 76 7.90 1.49 -7.65
N GLN A 77 8.67 2.51 -7.34
CA GLN A 77 10.04 2.39 -6.84
C GLN A 77 10.14 2.52 -5.31
N ILE A 78 9.20 3.21 -4.68
CA ILE A 78 9.22 3.43 -3.24
C ILE A 78 9.06 2.09 -2.50
N ARG A 79 10.09 1.72 -1.74
CA ARG A 79 10.08 0.65 -0.73
C ARG A 79 10.83 1.15 0.49
N HIS A 80 10.13 1.29 1.61
CA HIS A 80 10.70 1.80 2.85
C HIS A 80 9.88 1.28 4.03
N LEU A 81 10.52 0.98 5.16
CA LEU A 81 9.86 0.37 6.32
C LEU A 81 8.65 1.17 6.84
N ASN A 82 8.70 2.50 6.73
CA ASN A 82 7.64 3.41 7.19
C ASN A 82 6.66 3.82 6.08
N VAL A 83 6.79 3.27 4.88
CA VAL A 83 5.87 3.51 3.77
C VAL A 83 5.13 2.21 3.45
N VAL A 84 3.81 2.28 3.36
CA VAL A 84 3.00 1.10 3.04
C VAL A 84 3.42 0.49 1.70
N ASP A 85 3.63 -0.84 1.70
CA ASP A 85 4.03 -1.55 0.50
C ASP A 85 2.91 -1.57 -0.53
N ASN A 86 3.25 -1.12 -1.75
CA ASN A 86 2.42 -1.30 -2.92
C ASN A 86 2.73 -2.67 -3.54
N ILE A 87 1.68 -3.42 -3.85
CA ILE A 87 1.77 -4.82 -4.26
C ILE A 87 1.68 -4.93 -5.78
N GLU A 88 0.69 -4.26 -6.35
CA GLU A 88 0.49 -4.18 -7.79
C GLU A 88 -0.35 -2.95 -8.14
N ILE A 89 -0.24 -2.52 -9.40
CA ILE A 89 -0.98 -1.40 -9.93
C ILE A 89 -1.75 -1.89 -11.15
N PHE A 90 -3.00 -1.48 -11.27
CA PHE A 90 -3.84 -1.73 -12.43
C PHE A 90 -4.02 -0.45 -13.23
N SER A 91 -3.91 -0.54 -14.55
CA SER A 91 -4.15 0.57 -15.48
C SER A 91 -5.28 0.20 -16.44
N GLU A 92 -6.31 1.02 -16.49
CA GLU A 92 -7.40 0.92 -17.47
C GLU A 92 -7.08 1.79 -18.70
N ASP A 93 -7.70 1.46 -19.84
CA ASP A 93 -7.42 2.11 -21.14
C ASP A 93 -7.85 3.59 -21.18
N ASP A 94 -8.74 3.98 -20.27
CA ASP A 94 -9.20 5.36 -20.07
C ASP A 94 -8.20 6.23 -19.28
N GLY A 95 -7.06 5.67 -18.90
CA GLY A 95 -6.01 6.33 -18.12
C GLY A 95 -6.25 6.28 -16.61
N ASN A 96 -7.31 5.63 -16.13
CA ASN A 96 -7.52 5.43 -14.71
C ASN A 96 -6.55 4.38 -14.17
N CYS A 97 -6.03 4.64 -12.96
CA CYS A 97 -5.11 3.74 -12.27
C CYS A 97 -5.70 3.32 -10.93
N TYR A 98 -5.42 2.08 -10.54
CA TYR A 98 -5.72 1.56 -9.21
C TYR A 98 -4.44 1.03 -8.58
N ILE A 99 -4.12 1.51 -7.38
CA ILE A 99 -2.97 1.08 -6.62
C ILE A 99 -3.45 0.11 -5.56
N VAL A 100 -2.95 -1.11 -5.58
CA VAL A 100 -3.19 -2.12 -4.54
C VAL A 100 -2.02 -2.08 -3.57
N SER A 101 -2.31 -1.88 -2.29
CA SER A 101 -1.33 -1.91 -1.21
C SER A 101 -1.79 -2.82 -0.08
N GLN A 102 -0.88 -3.11 0.85
CA GLN A 102 -1.27 -3.73 2.12
C GLN A 102 -2.32 -2.85 2.82
N MET A 103 -3.27 -3.47 3.52
CA MET A 103 -4.26 -2.75 4.31
C MET A 103 -3.62 -2.16 5.57
N MET A 104 -3.93 -0.89 5.83
CA MET A 104 -3.62 -0.24 7.10
C MET A 104 -4.89 -0.13 7.91
N GLU A 105 -4.86 -0.65 9.14
CA GLU A 105 -6.03 -0.69 10.02
C GLU A 105 -6.37 0.68 10.61
N THR A 106 -5.38 1.54 10.78
CA THR A 106 -5.53 2.83 11.44
C THR A 106 -4.91 3.97 10.64
N SER A 107 -5.34 5.19 10.94
CA SER A 107 -4.81 6.42 10.38
C SER A 107 -4.49 7.41 11.50
N LEU A 108 -3.63 8.38 11.24
CA LEU A 108 -3.36 9.47 12.20
C LEU A 108 -4.65 10.24 12.58
N LEU A 109 -5.63 10.31 11.67
CA LEU A 109 -6.92 10.92 11.96
C LEU A 109 -7.74 10.08 12.97
N HIS A 110 -7.66 8.75 12.89
CA HIS A 110 -8.28 7.86 13.88
C HIS A 110 -7.61 8.03 15.24
N ILE A 111 -6.28 8.03 15.28
CA ILE A 111 -5.50 8.24 16.52
C ILE A 111 -5.87 9.58 17.16
N ARG A 112 -5.95 10.65 16.38
CA ARG A 112 -6.35 11.98 16.87
C ARG A 112 -7.74 12.00 17.52
N ARG A 113 -8.65 11.14 17.05
CA ARG A 113 -10.05 11.07 17.53
C ARG A 113 -10.26 9.98 18.58
N ALA A 114 -9.23 9.22 18.93
CA ALA A 114 -9.33 8.16 19.93
C ALA A 114 -9.63 8.76 21.31
N PRO A 115 -10.49 8.12 22.12
CA PRO A 115 -10.76 8.57 23.49
C PRO A 115 -9.49 8.52 24.35
N ASP A 116 -8.67 7.49 24.18
CA ASP A 116 -7.34 7.41 24.77
C ASP A 116 -6.30 7.96 23.77
N TYR A 117 -5.96 9.23 23.96
CA TYR A 117 -4.96 9.91 23.14
C TYR A 117 -3.54 9.47 23.53
N PRO A 118 -2.60 9.30 22.56
CA PRO A 118 -1.25 8.86 22.88
C PRO A 118 -0.49 9.82 23.78
N SER A 119 0.40 9.29 24.61
CA SER A 119 1.32 10.08 25.43
C SER A 119 2.37 10.81 24.57
N GLU A 120 3.02 11.82 25.14
CA GLU A 120 4.09 12.57 24.45
C GLU A 120 5.21 11.67 23.91
N SER A 121 5.60 10.64 24.68
CA SER A 121 6.59 9.67 24.23
C SER A 121 6.10 8.86 23.02
N GLN A 122 4.83 8.42 23.03
CA GLN A 122 4.26 7.69 21.90
C GLN A 122 4.13 8.56 20.65
N LEU A 123 3.75 9.84 20.81
CA LEU A 123 3.72 10.81 19.71
C LEU A 123 5.11 11.04 19.13
N SER A 124 6.13 11.14 19.98
CA SER A 124 7.52 11.27 19.55
C SER A 124 7.99 10.07 18.73
N CYS A 125 7.59 8.85 19.12
CA CYS A 125 7.86 7.64 18.33
C CYS A 125 7.16 7.64 16.97
N ILE A 126 5.92 8.13 16.89
CA ILE A 126 5.22 8.28 15.60
C ILE A 126 5.96 9.28 14.70
N LEU A 127 6.36 10.42 15.24
CA LEU A 127 7.09 11.45 14.49
C LEU A 127 8.45 10.96 14.00
N PHE A 128 9.15 10.12 14.77
CA PHE A 128 10.42 9.53 14.36
C PHE A 128 10.30 8.64 13.11
N GLN A 129 9.08 8.18 12.77
CA GLN A 129 8.83 7.32 11.61
C GLN A 129 8.48 8.11 10.33
N VAL A 130 8.15 9.40 10.43
CA VAL A 130 7.64 10.25 9.33
C VAL A 130 8.75 11.15 8.79
#